data_AF-A0A699VK51-F1
#
_entry.id   AF-A0A699VK51-F1
#
_cell.length_a   1.000
_cell.length_b   1.000
_cell.length_c   1.000
_cell.angle_alpha   90.00
_cell.angle_beta   90.00
_cell.angle_gamma   90.00
#
_symmetry.space_group_name_H-M   'P 1'
#
loop_
_entity.id
_entity.type
_entity.pdbx_description
1 polymer ?
#
loop_
_entity_poly.entity_id
_entity_poly.type
_entity_poly.pdbx_seq_one_letter_code
_entity_poly.pdbx_strand_id
1 'polypeptide(L)' 'ARTRWIEKMESVIENSRCAKIQKVNYVSSSFINKALTWWNTQVQARGREATIGMSWVEFKAFLVEEFCPSNEMEKLESEF' A
#
# COMPACT_ATOMS: atom_id res chain seq x y z
N ALA A 1 2.38 14.32 -8.25
CA ALA A 1 3.08 13.01 -8.17
C ALA A 1 2.62 12.18 -6.96
N ARG A 2 2.50 12.75 -5.74
CA ARG A 2 2.09 12.08 -4.47
C ARG A 2 0.94 11.05 -4.51
N THR A 3 -0.03 11.23 -5.39
CA THR A 3 -1.28 10.46 -5.37
C THR A 3 -1.45 9.54 -6.57
N ARG A 4 -0.62 9.63 -7.62
CA ARG A 4 -0.94 9.00 -8.92
C ARG A 4 -0.95 7.47 -8.87
N TRP A 5 -0.06 6.86 -8.08
CA TRP A 5 -0.04 5.41 -7.89
C TRP A 5 -1.19 4.93 -7.01
N ILE A 6 -1.46 5.63 -5.89
CA ILE A 6 -2.59 5.31 -4.99
C ILE A 6 -3.92 5.50 -5.74
N GLU A 7 -4.09 6.58 -6.50
CA GLU A 7 -5.26 6.87 -7.34
C GLU A 7 -5.44 5.80 -8.42
N LYS A 8 -4.36 5.33 -9.05
CA LYS A 8 -4.41 4.23 -10.03
C LYS A 8 -4.87 2.94 -9.38
N MET A 9 -4.37 2.60 -8.19
CA MET A 9 -4.82 1.42 -7.45
C MET A 9 -6.27 1.56 -6.97
N GLU A 10 -6.68 2.74 -6.52
CA GLU A 10 -8.07 3.03 -6.16
C GLU A 10 -9.00 2.84 -7.35
N SER A 11 -8.62 3.32 -8.54
CA SER A 11 -9.38 3.12 -9.79
C SER A 11 -9.51 1.65 -10.18
N VAL A 12 -8.43 0.85 -10.09
CA VAL A 12 -8.46 -0.59 -10.37
C VAL A 12 -9.36 -1.34 -9.37
N ILE A 13 -9.27 -0.97 -8.10
CA ILE A 13 -10.07 -1.56 -7.03
C ILE A 13 -11.56 -1.21 -7.17
N GLU A 14 -11.88 0.04 -7.52
CA GLU A 14 -13.26 0.47 -7.77
C GLU A 14 -13.87 -0.25 -8.97
N ASN A 15 -13.10 -0.42 -10.04
CA ASN A 15 -13.55 -1.13 -11.24
C ASN A 15 -13.75 -2.64 -10.99
N SER A 16 -12.97 -3.25 -10.09
CA SER A 16 -13.06 -4.69 -9.76
C SER A 16 -14.22 -5.08 -8.83
N ARG A 17 -15.03 -4.11 -8.36
CA ARG A 17 -16.10 -4.32 -7.35
C ARG A 17 -15.60 -4.99 -6.05
N CYS A 18 -14.31 -4.88 -5.75
CA CYS A 18 -13.71 -5.49 -4.56
C CYS A 18 -14.32 -4.85 -3.29
N ALA A 19 -14.69 -5.67 -2.31
CA ALA A 19 -15.26 -5.18 -1.06
C ALA A 19 -14.27 -4.23 -0.37
N LYS A 20 -14.75 -3.13 0.23
CA LYS A 20 -13.90 -2.11 0.89
C LYS A 20 -12.92 -2.71 1.91
N ILE A 21 -13.30 -3.83 2.54
CA ILE A 21 -12.48 -4.56 3.52
C ILE A 21 -11.33 -5.37 2.90
N GLN A 22 -11.38 -5.64 1.59
CA GLN A 22 -10.35 -6.40 0.88
C GLN A 22 -9.31 -5.52 0.18
N LYS A 23 -9.49 -4.19 0.19
CA LYS A 23 -8.58 -3.25 -0.49
C LYS A 23 -7.14 -3.35 0.00
N VAL A 24 -6.93 -3.45 1.32
CA VAL A 24 -5.60 -3.57 1.94
C VAL A 24 -4.93 -4.88 1.51
N ASN A 25 -5.64 -6.00 1.55
CA ASN A 25 -5.12 -7.30 1.11
C ASN A 25 -4.79 -7.29 -0.38
N TYR A 26 -5.64 -6.69 -1.21
CA TYR A 26 -5.41 -6.58 -2.64
C TYR A 26 -4.13 -5.79 -2.95
N VAL A 27 -3.99 -4.58 -2.40
CA VAL A 27 -2.80 -3.77 -2.67
C VAL A 27 -1.55 -4.37 -2.05
N SER A 28 -1.62 -4.88 -0.82
CA SER A 28 -0.45 -5.50 -0.21
C SER A 28 0.02 -6.76 -0.92
N SER A 29 -0.88 -7.52 -1.56
CA SER A 29 -0.51 -8.66 -2.39
C SER A 29 0.27 -8.28 -3.66
N SER A 30 0.19 -7.01 -4.08
CA SER A 30 0.94 -6.49 -5.23
C SER A 30 2.34 -5.96 -4.88
N PHE A 31 2.70 -5.94 -3.59
CA PHE A 31 4.01 -5.47 -3.17
C PHE A 31 5.12 -6.42 -3.58
N ILE A 32 6.24 -5.85 -4.02
CA ILE A 32 7.47 -6.57 -4.36
C ILE A 32 8.68 -5.90 -3.68
N ASN A 33 9.82 -6.59 -3.66
CA ASN A 33 11.12 -6.08 -3.21
C ASN A 33 11.05 -5.34 -1.84
N LYS A 34 11.46 -4.06 -1.82
CA LYS A 34 11.48 -3.21 -0.63
C LYS A 34 10.09 -3.03 -0.02
N ALA A 35 9.06 -2.87 -0.85
CA ALA A 35 7.69 -2.69 -0.38
C ALA A 35 7.14 -3.96 0.29
N LEU A 36 7.47 -5.13 -0.26
CA LEU A 36 7.07 -6.41 0.33
C LEU A 36 7.78 -6.65 1.66
N THR A 37 9.07 -6.36 1.73
CA THR A 37 9.86 -6.49 2.97
C THR A 37 9.29 -5.59 4.06
N TRP A 38 9.05 -4.33 3.74
CA TRP A 38 8.42 -3.38 4.66
C TRP A 38 7.06 -3.87 5.15
N TRP A 39 6.16 -4.29 4.24
CA TRP A 39 4.83 -4.74 4.64
C TRP A 39 4.88 -5.99 5.53
N ASN A 40 5.79 -6.92 5.26
CA ASN A 40 6.01 -8.09 6.12
C ASN A 40 6.48 -7.67 7.52
N THR A 41 7.34 -6.65 7.64
CA THR A 41 7.71 -6.07 8.95
C THR A 41 6.50 -5.46 9.66
N GLN A 42 5.62 -4.76 8.95
CA GLN A 42 4.39 -4.21 9.53
C GLN A 42 3.43 -5.31 10.02
N VAL A 43 3.28 -6.39 9.25
CA VAL A 43 2.49 -7.58 9.63
C VAL A 43 3.09 -8.27 10.86
N GLN A 44 4.42 -8.39 10.93
CA GLN A 44 5.10 -9.01 12.06
C GLN A 44 4.97 -8.16 13.34
N ALA A 45 5.08 -6.84 13.23
CA ALA A 45 5.00 -5.93 14.37
C ALA A 45 3.58 -5.78 14.93
N ARG A 46 2.57 -5.73 14.07
CA ARG A 46 1.16 -5.50 14.48
C ARG A 46 0.33 -6.77 14.59
N GLY A 47 0.78 -7.87 13.98
CA GLY A 47 0.03 -9.11 13.84
C GLY A 47 -0.88 -9.10 12.61
N ARG A 48 -1.02 -10.28 11.99
CA ARG A 48 -1.77 -10.49 10.74
C ARG A 48 -3.20 -9.98 10.82
N GLU A 49 -3.93 -10.30 11.89
CA GLU A 49 -5.33 -9.90 12.07
C GLU A 49 -5.49 -8.39 12.14
N ALA A 50 -4.59 -7.70 12.85
CA ALA A 50 -4.60 -6.24 12.95
C ALA A 50 -4.31 -5.58 11.59
N THR A 51 -3.36 -6.11 10.81
CA THR A 51 -3.11 -5.61 9.44
C THR A 51 -4.26 -5.88 8.47
N ILE A 52 -4.97 -7.00 8.60
CA ILE A 52 -6.16 -7.30 7.77
C ILE A 52 -7.35 -6.42 8.17
N GLY A 53 -7.50 -6.13 9.46
CA GLY A 53 -8.54 -5.24 10.00
C GLY A 53 -8.27 -3.75 9.77
N MET A 54 -7.10 -3.39 9.25
CA MET A 54 -6.70 -2.01 9.01
C MET A 54 -7.63 -1.35 7.99
N SER A 55 -8.08 -0.13 8.30
CA SER A 55 -8.88 0.64 7.35
C SER A 55 -8.03 1.08 6.17
N TRP A 56 -8.69 1.32 5.03
CA TRP A 56 -8.02 1.85 3.84
C TRP A 56 -7.34 3.21 4.09
N VAL A 57 -7.89 4.01 4.99
CA VAL A 57 -7.33 5.33 5.34
C VAL A 57 -6.02 5.18 6.11
N GLU A 58 -5.98 4.30 7.12
CA GLU A 58 -4.77 4.01 7.90
C GLU A 58 -3.67 3.41 7.02
N PHE A 59 -4.04 2.48 6.14
CA PHE A 59 -3.10 1.86 5.21
C PHE A 59 -2.44 2.88 4.27
N LYS A 60 -3.21 3.83 3.73
CA LYS A 60 -2.66 4.93 2.91
C LYS A 60 -1.72 5.83 3.71
N ALA A 61 -2.03 6.10 4.97
CA ALA A 61 -1.15 6.88 5.82
C ALA A 61 0.22 6.20 6.01
N PHE A 62 0.24 4.89 6.27
CA PHE A 62 1.49 4.12 6.37
C PHE A 62 2.30 4.10 5.08
N LEU A 63 1.64 3.96 3.93
CA LEU A 63 2.33 4.01 2.64
C LEU A 63 3.00 5.35 2.39
N VAL A 64 2.33 6.45 2.74
CA VAL A 64 2.89 7.79 2.62
C VAL A 64 4.03 7.99 3.59
N GLU A 65 3.91 7.54 4.84
CA GLU A 65 4.98 7.65 5.84
C GLU A 65 6.25 6.92 5.41
N GLU A 66 6.14 5.70 4.90
CA GLU A 66 7.31 4.89 4.50
C GLU A 66 7.93 5.32 3.17
N PHE A 67 7.11 5.48 2.13
CA PHE A 67 7.60 5.65 0.75
C PHE A 67 7.63 7.10 0.30
N CYS A 68 7.24 8.05 1.15
CA CYS A 68 7.34 9.47 0.86
C CYS A 68 8.21 10.22 1.91
N PRO A 69 9.53 9.97 1.97
CA PRO A 69 10.42 11.06 2.33
C PRO A 69 10.46 12.03 1.14
N SER A 70 10.57 13.33 1.38
CA SER A 70 10.37 14.39 0.38
C SER A 70 11.29 14.36 -0.88
N ASN A 71 12.08 13.30 -1.10
CA ASN A 71 13.15 13.22 -2.10
C ASN A 71 13.43 11.83 -2.73
N GLU A 72 12.73 10.73 -2.40
CA GLU A 72 13.04 9.38 -2.95
C GLU A 72 12.01 8.84 -3.97
N MET A 73 10.95 9.60 -4.28
CA MET A 73 9.88 9.16 -5.19
C MET A 73 10.32 8.96 -6.65
N GLU A 74 11.38 9.64 -7.12
CA GLU A 74 11.89 9.47 -8.49
C GLU A 74 12.51 8.09 -8.74
N LYS A 75 12.99 7.39 -7.71
CA LYS A 75 13.62 6.07 -7.88
C LYS A 75 12.61 4.92 -7.99
N LEU A 76 11.41 5.07 -7.43
CA LEU A 76 10.38 4.02 -7.53
C LEU A 76 9.68 4.02 -8.91
N GLU A 77 9.71 5.15 -9.63
CA GLU A 77 9.21 5.25 -11.00
C GLU A 77 10.12 4.56 -12.04
N SER A 78 11.37 4.22 -11.70
CA SER A 78 12.27 3.49 -12.62
C SER A 78 12.27 1.97 -12.44
N GLU A 79 11.56 1.42 -11.46
CA GLU A 79 11.53 -0.02 -11.16
C GLU A 79 10.17 -0.70 -11.45
N PHE A 80 9.22 0.02 -12.07
CA PHE A 80 7.92 -0.49 -12.54
C PHE A 80 7.55 0.09 -13.90
#